data_AF-X1RR72-F1
#
_entry.id   AF-X1RR72-F1
#
_cell.length_a   1.000
_cell.length_b   1.000
_cell.length_c   1.000
_cell.angle_alpha   90.00
_cell.angle_beta   90.00
_cell.angle_gamma   90.00
#
_symmetry.space_group_name_H-M   'P 1'
#
loop_
_entity.id
_entity.type
_entity.pdbx_description
1 polymer ?
#
loop_
_entity_poly.entity_id
_entity_poly.type
_entity_poly.pdbx_seq_one_letter_code
_entity_poly.pdbx_strand_id
1 'polypeptide(L)'
;GHFTYKLPVSEIGAGRDWNRFVRGLNEKRFGKRYRRCGNHISWVRGIEYQIRGVLHYHAILGLMGRLDPFEVMRAWEQCGSLIYIDGNLQPRTGFARVYEYDPSLGGERYVSKYAVKGGIIEIGCSQRTALGLQLRPLVGGPGHQGEISFLPGGTLHSQQAKLPL
;
A
#
# COMPACT_ATOMS: atom_id res chain seq x y z
N GLY A 1 -9.27 2.53 -3.29
CA GLY A 1 -8.94 3.82 -3.93
C GLY A 1 -8.50 3.58 -5.35
N HIS A 2 -8.75 4.53 -6.23
CA HIS A 2 -8.45 4.50 -7.65
C HIS A 2 -7.43 5.60 -7.98
N PHE A 3 -6.35 5.28 -8.69
CA PHE A 3 -5.26 6.22 -8.96
C PHE A 3 -4.87 6.17 -10.43
N THR A 4 -5.11 7.25 -11.17
CA THR A 4 -4.97 7.29 -12.63
C THR A 4 -3.86 8.23 -13.04
N TYR A 5 -3.10 7.89 -14.08
CA TYR A 5 -2.15 8.80 -14.71
C TYR A 5 -2.83 9.75 -15.71
N LYS A 6 -2.17 10.85 -16.06
CA LYS A 6 -2.67 11.77 -17.11
C LYS A 6 -2.45 11.21 -18.51
N LEU A 7 -1.24 10.67 -18.75
CA LEU A 7 -0.77 10.11 -20.01
C LEU A 7 -0.24 8.68 -19.82
N PRO A 8 -0.03 7.91 -20.91
CA PRO A 8 0.63 6.62 -20.85
C PRO A 8 1.98 6.70 -20.12
N VAL A 9 2.26 5.68 -19.31
CA VAL A 9 3.46 5.59 -18.49
C VAL A 9 3.92 4.14 -18.42
N SER A 10 5.23 3.91 -18.49
CA SER A 10 5.78 2.57 -18.26
C SER A 10 5.57 2.14 -16.81
N GLU A 11 5.39 0.84 -16.59
CA GLU A 11 5.20 0.29 -15.24
C GLU A 11 6.33 0.69 -14.28
N ILE A 12 7.58 0.68 -14.75
CA ILE A 12 8.75 1.15 -13.97
C ILE A 12 8.61 2.63 -13.59
N GLY A 13 8.19 3.47 -14.54
CA GLY A 13 7.92 4.88 -14.28
C GLY A 13 6.83 5.07 -13.24
N ALA A 14 5.76 4.28 -13.35
CA ALA A 14 4.62 4.33 -12.47
C ALA A 14 4.95 3.81 -11.06
N GLY A 15 5.77 2.77 -10.94
CA GLY A 15 6.29 2.25 -9.67
C GLY A 15 7.14 3.28 -8.91
N ARG A 16 7.99 4.05 -9.62
CA ARG A 16 8.76 5.14 -9.00
C ARG A 16 7.85 6.23 -8.43
N ASP A 17 6.82 6.64 -9.16
CA ASP A 17 5.87 7.65 -8.68
C ASP A 17 5.05 7.15 -7.50
N TRP A 18 4.60 5.90 -7.54
CA TRP A 18 3.91 5.27 -6.41
C TRP A 18 4.78 5.22 -5.14
N ASN A 19 6.05 4.86 -5.28
CA ASN A 19 6.97 4.86 -4.14
C ASN A 19 7.18 6.26 -3.55
N ARG A 20 7.19 7.30 -4.40
CA ARG A 20 7.23 8.71 -3.94
C ARG A 20 5.93 9.10 -3.22
N PHE A 21 4.79 8.72 -3.77
CA PHE A 21 3.47 8.94 -3.18
C PHE A 21 3.39 8.30 -1.78
N VAL A 22 3.68 7.00 -1.67
CA VAL A 22 3.67 6.27 -0.40
C VAL A 22 4.68 6.84 0.58
N ARG A 23 5.87 7.28 0.12
CA ARG A 23 6.84 7.99 0.99
C ARG A 23 6.23 9.26 1.57
N GLY A 24 5.58 10.09 0.75
CA GLY A 24 4.94 11.32 1.21
C GLY A 24 3.86 11.06 2.26
N LEU A 25 3.03 10.03 2.06
CA LEU A 25 2.02 9.62 3.04
C LEU A 25 2.65 9.09 4.33
N ASN A 26 3.70 8.28 4.24
CA ASN A 26 4.44 7.78 5.39
C ASN A 26 5.04 8.91 6.23
N GLU A 27 5.64 9.91 5.59
CA GLU A 27 6.23 11.06 6.28
C GLU A 27 5.17 11.89 6.99
N LYS A 28 3.99 12.08 6.38
CA LYS A 28 2.85 12.74 7.03
C LYS A 28 2.33 11.94 8.22
N ARG A 29 2.22 10.62 8.09
CA ARG A 29 1.61 9.74 9.11
C ARG A 29 2.52 9.44 10.29
N PHE A 30 3.81 9.25 10.05
CA PHE A 30 4.76 8.71 11.03
C PHE A 30 6.00 9.62 11.24
N GLY A 31 6.11 10.73 10.50
CA GLY A 31 7.26 11.62 10.52
C GLY A 31 8.42 11.18 9.63
N LYS A 32 9.39 12.07 9.41
CA LYS A 32 10.52 11.87 8.47
C LYS A 32 11.40 10.63 8.76
N ARG A 33 11.44 10.16 10.01
CA ARG A 33 12.27 9.03 10.44
C ARG A 33 11.53 7.70 10.49
N TYR A 34 10.33 7.60 9.91
CA TYR A 34 9.44 6.43 10.00
C TYR A 34 10.12 5.08 9.72
N ARG A 35 11.07 5.05 8.76
CA ARG A 35 11.83 3.84 8.39
C ARG A 35 12.68 3.29 9.53
N ARG A 36 13.28 4.16 10.36
CA ARG A 36 14.10 3.74 11.52
C ARG A 36 13.25 3.09 12.60
N CYS A 37 11.98 3.46 12.68
CA CYS A 37 11.03 2.93 13.65
C CYS A 37 10.26 1.71 13.13
N GLY A 38 10.58 1.21 11.93
CA GLY A 38 9.86 0.10 11.32
C GLY A 38 8.41 0.41 10.95
N ASN A 39 8.02 1.68 10.89
CA ASN A 39 6.67 2.09 10.50
C ASN A 39 6.56 2.11 8.97
N HIS A 40 5.39 1.76 8.44
CA HIS A 40 5.09 1.86 7.01
C HIS A 40 3.57 1.70 6.79
N ILE A 41 2.96 2.54 5.96
CA ILE A 41 1.60 2.33 5.46
C ILE A 41 1.59 1.02 4.69
N SER A 42 0.74 0.09 5.08
CA SER A 42 0.59 -1.14 4.31
C SER A 42 -0.26 -0.86 3.09
N TRP A 43 0.08 -1.41 1.95
CA TRP A 43 -0.70 -1.22 0.73
C TRP A 43 -0.67 -2.47 -0.12
N VAL A 44 -1.75 -2.64 -0.88
CA VAL A 44 -1.83 -3.59 -1.97
C VAL A 44 -2.42 -2.85 -3.18
N ARG A 45 -1.89 -3.11 -4.37
CA ARG A 45 -2.39 -2.51 -5.61
C ARG A 45 -2.49 -3.53 -6.72
N GLY A 46 -3.53 -3.40 -7.54
CA GLY A 46 -3.66 -4.04 -8.84
C GLY A 46 -3.36 -3.05 -9.96
N ILE A 47 -2.69 -3.51 -11.01
CA ILE A 47 -2.46 -2.74 -12.24
C ILE A 47 -3.59 -3.02 -13.24
N GLU A 48 -4.22 -1.96 -13.75
CA GLU A 48 -5.20 -2.00 -14.83
C GLU A 48 -4.93 -0.86 -15.81
N TYR A 49 -5.40 -0.98 -17.05
CA TYR A 49 -5.36 0.09 -18.04
C TYR A 49 -6.76 0.58 -18.31
N GLN A 50 -6.96 1.90 -18.30
CA GLN A 50 -8.21 2.48 -18.80
C GLN A 50 -8.37 2.20 -20.30
N ILE A 51 -9.60 2.31 -20.81
CA ILE A 51 -9.91 2.17 -22.26
C ILE A 51 -9.02 3.07 -23.12
N ARG A 52 -8.63 4.25 -22.60
CA ARG A 52 -7.68 5.19 -23.25
C ARG A 52 -6.20 4.79 -23.16
N GLY A 53 -5.87 3.57 -22.76
CA GLY A 53 -4.50 3.05 -22.67
C GLY A 53 -3.66 3.61 -21.53
N VAL A 54 -4.26 4.29 -20.55
CA VAL A 54 -3.54 4.91 -19.44
C VAL A 54 -3.57 4.02 -18.20
N LEU A 55 -2.42 3.86 -17.55
CA LEU A 55 -2.28 3.05 -16.34
C LEU A 55 -3.17 3.59 -15.20
N HIS A 56 -3.80 2.66 -14.51
CA HIS A 56 -4.74 2.88 -13.43
C HIS A 56 -4.49 1.88 -12.30
N TYR A 57 -4.23 2.35 -11.09
CA TYR A 57 -4.14 1.49 -9.93
C TYR A 57 -5.47 1.41 -9.19
N HIS A 58 -5.85 0.18 -8.86
CA HIS A 58 -6.78 -0.10 -7.78
C HIS A 58 -5.99 -0.46 -6.55
N ALA A 59 -6.13 0.30 -5.45
CA ALA A 59 -5.34 0.06 -4.27
C ALA A 59 -6.15 0.12 -2.97
N ILE A 60 -5.72 -0.67 -1.99
CA ILE A 60 -6.12 -0.58 -0.59
C ILE A 60 -4.91 -0.09 0.19
N LEU A 61 -5.13 0.89 1.07
CA LEU A 61 -4.11 1.46 1.94
C LEU A 61 -4.54 1.21 3.40
N GLY A 62 -3.66 0.62 4.18
CA GLY A 62 -3.85 0.29 5.60
C GLY A 62 -2.87 1.05 6.50
N LEU A 63 -3.19 1.12 7.80
CA LEU A 63 -2.43 1.90 8.80
C LEU A 63 -2.42 3.42 8.52
N MET A 64 -3.44 3.91 7.83
CA MET A 64 -3.59 5.32 7.43
C MET A 64 -3.83 6.28 8.62
N GLY A 65 -4.25 5.76 9.78
CA GLY A 65 -4.57 6.60 10.94
C GLY A 65 -5.68 7.61 10.62
N ARG A 66 -5.44 8.88 10.93
CA ARG A 66 -6.38 10.00 10.67
C ARG A 66 -6.03 10.80 9.41
N LEU A 67 -5.28 10.22 8.46
CA LEU A 67 -5.04 10.89 7.18
C LEU A 67 -6.36 11.04 6.43
N ASP A 68 -6.70 12.27 6.09
CA ASP A 68 -7.94 12.59 5.40
C ASP A 68 -7.90 12.10 3.93
N PRO A 69 -8.97 11.46 3.42
CA PRO A 69 -9.01 10.99 2.04
C PRO A 69 -8.72 12.07 0.99
N PHE A 70 -9.14 13.33 1.20
CA PHE A 70 -8.83 14.41 0.25
C PHE A 70 -7.34 14.76 0.25
N GLU A 71 -6.68 14.73 1.40
CA GLU A 71 -5.22 14.89 1.45
C GLU A 71 -4.48 13.78 0.70
N VAL A 72 -4.99 12.55 0.75
CA VAL A 72 -4.42 11.42 -0.01
C VAL A 72 -4.61 11.64 -1.51
N MET A 73 -5.80 12.09 -1.93
CA MET A 73 -6.08 12.42 -3.34
C MET A 73 -5.16 13.55 -3.85
N ARG A 74 -5.04 14.65 -3.10
CA ARG A 74 -4.13 15.75 -3.44
C ARG A 74 -2.67 15.31 -3.49
N ALA A 75 -2.23 14.46 -2.56
CA ALA A 75 -0.88 13.92 -2.55
C ALA A 75 -0.59 13.09 -3.81
N TRP A 76 -1.58 12.38 -4.35
CA TRP A 76 -1.43 11.70 -5.63
C TRP A 76 -1.31 12.70 -6.79
N GLU A 77 -2.23 13.64 -6.91
CA GLU A 77 -2.28 14.62 -8.00
C GLU A 77 -1.03 15.50 -8.11
N GLN A 78 -0.32 15.68 -7.00
CA GLN A 78 0.86 16.52 -6.89
C GLN A 78 2.19 15.74 -6.89
N CYS A 79 2.17 14.41 -6.98
CA CYS A 79 3.39 13.60 -6.92
C CYS A 79 3.93 13.17 -8.29
N GLY A 80 5.12 12.57 -8.28
CA GLY A 80 5.72 11.99 -9.47
C GLY A 80 6.56 12.96 -10.30
N SER A 81 7.10 12.44 -11.40
CA SER A 81 7.95 13.24 -12.30
C SER A 81 7.14 14.31 -13.03
N LEU A 82 7.75 15.49 -13.22
CA LEU A 82 7.17 16.55 -14.04
C LEU A 82 7.29 16.20 -15.54
N ILE A 83 6.22 16.46 -16.29
CA ILE A 83 6.14 16.28 -17.73
C ILE A 83 5.41 17.48 -18.35
N TYR A 84 5.67 17.74 -19.63
CA TYR A 84 4.91 18.71 -20.40
C TYR A 84 3.63 18.06 -20.93
N ILE A 85 2.49 18.71 -20.69
CA ILE A 85 1.20 18.39 -21.30
C ILE A 85 0.63 19.73 -21.74
N ASP A 86 0.32 19.86 -23.03
CA ASP A 86 -0.23 21.07 -23.63
C ASP A 86 0.57 22.34 -23.28
N GLY A 87 1.91 22.24 -23.38
CA GLY A 87 2.84 23.36 -23.10
C GLY A 87 3.08 23.65 -21.62
N ASN A 88 2.41 22.98 -20.68
CA ASN A 88 2.53 23.23 -19.26
C ASN A 88 3.29 22.11 -18.54
N LEU A 89 4.28 22.49 -17.73
CA LEU A 89 5.03 21.56 -16.88
C LEU A 89 4.18 21.20 -15.65
N GLN A 90 3.84 19.92 -15.51
CA GLN A 90 2.99 19.45 -14.41
C GLN A 90 3.34 18.02 -13.98
N PRO A 91 2.96 17.60 -12.76
CA PRO A 91 3.14 16.21 -12.33
C PRO A 91 2.42 15.25 -13.28
N ARG A 92 3.09 14.14 -13.61
CA ARG A 92 2.57 13.09 -14.50
C ARG A 92 1.39 12.33 -13.90
N THR A 93 1.33 12.20 -12.58
CA THR A 93 0.15 11.61 -11.92
C THR A 93 -1.08 12.46 -12.20
N GLY A 94 -2.22 11.78 -12.30
CA GLY A 94 -3.51 12.40 -12.61
C GLY A 94 -4.45 12.33 -11.42
N PHE A 95 -5.69 12.01 -11.72
CA PHE A 95 -6.77 11.98 -10.76
C PHE A 95 -6.71 10.75 -9.83
N ALA A 96 -7.08 10.95 -8.57
CA ALA A 96 -7.34 9.86 -7.64
C ALA A 96 -8.72 9.99 -7.00
N ARG A 97 -9.32 8.84 -6.68
CA ARG A 97 -10.54 8.77 -5.88
C ARG A 97 -10.36 7.79 -4.74
N VAL A 98 -10.37 8.33 -3.52
CA VAL A 98 -10.12 7.57 -2.29
C VAL A 98 -11.34 7.69 -1.40
N TYR A 99 -11.67 6.59 -0.73
CA TYR A 99 -12.75 6.51 0.24
C TYR A 99 -12.24 5.81 1.48
N GLU A 100 -12.89 6.06 2.60
CA GLU A 100 -12.68 5.23 3.79
C GLU A 100 -13.02 3.77 3.49
N TYR A 101 -12.26 2.88 4.11
CA TYR A 101 -12.46 1.46 3.93
C TYR A 101 -13.67 1.00 4.74
N ASP A 102 -14.66 0.42 4.05
CA ASP A 102 -15.79 -0.26 4.69
C ASP A 102 -15.47 -1.77 4.79
N PRO A 103 -15.27 -2.30 6.02
CA PRO A 103 -14.96 -3.71 6.22
C PRO A 103 -16.07 -4.66 5.73
N SER A 104 -17.32 -4.21 5.68
CA SER A 104 -18.46 -5.04 5.26
C SER A 104 -18.41 -5.39 3.76
N LEU A 105 -17.65 -4.63 2.97
CA LEU A 105 -17.54 -4.82 1.52
C LEU A 105 -16.44 -5.81 1.10
N GLY A 106 -15.70 -6.39 2.05
CA GLY A 106 -14.71 -7.45 1.79
C GLY A 106 -13.53 -7.00 0.93
N GLY A 107 -12.63 -6.19 1.49
CA GLY A 107 -11.45 -5.63 0.80
C GLY A 107 -10.54 -6.66 0.13
N GLU A 108 -10.47 -7.88 0.66
CA GLU A 108 -9.76 -9.00 0.02
C GLU A 108 -10.26 -9.29 -1.40
N ARG A 109 -11.58 -9.18 -1.66
CA ARG A 109 -12.19 -9.43 -2.97
C ARG A 109 -11.90 -8.29 -3.93
N TYR A 110 -11.81 -7.06 -3.40
CA TYR A 110 -11.61 -5.86 -4.19
C TYR A 110 -10.31 -5.90 -4.99
N VAL A 111 -9.22 -6.40 -4.39
CA VAL A 111 -7.91 -6.48 -5.07
C VAL A 111 -7.62 -7.85 -5.65
N SER A 112 -8.10 -8.93 -5.03
CA SER A 112 -7.87 -10.30 -5.54
C SER A 112 -8.45 -10.53 -6.94
N LYS A 113 -9.50 -9.80 -7.35
CA LYS A 113 -10.05 -9.90 -8.72
C LYS A 113 -9.01 -9.57 -9.81
N TYR A 114 -7.99 -8.77 -9.49
CA TYR A 114 -6.95 -8.41 -10.45
C TYR A 114 -5.98 -9.53 -10.76
N ALA A 115 -5.75 -10.45 -9.82
CA ALA A 115 -5.00 -11.68 -10.10
C ALA A 115 -5.72 -12.53 -11.15
N VAL A 116 -7.06 -12.59 -11.10
CA VAL A 116 -7.87 -13.39 -12.03
C VAL A 116 -7.98 -12.75 -13.42
N LYS A 117 -7.92 -11.42 -13.51
CA LYS A 117 -7.97 -10.67 -14.78
C LYS A 117 -6.64 -10.68 -15.56
N GLY A 118 -5.64 -11.44 -15.12
CA GLY A 118 -4.30 -11.42 -15.70
C GLY A 118 -3.51 -10.15 -15.38
N GLY A 119 -3.96 -9.37 -14.38
CA GLY A 119 -3.23 -8.22 -13.87
C GLY A 119 -2.19 -8.60 -12.83
N ILE A 120 -1.30 -7.66 -12.53
CA ILE A 120 -0.26 -7.83 -11.51
C ILE A 120 -0.79 -7.26 -10.19
N ILE A 121 -0.67 -8.04 -9.10
CA ILE A 121 -0.88 -7.56 -7.73
C ILE A 121 0.48 -7.34 -7.09
N GLU A 122 0.67 -6.15 -6.53
CA GLU A 122 1.86 -5.81 -5.75
C GLU A 122 1.48 -5.40 -4.34
N ILE A 123 2.36 -5.70 -3.38
CA ILE A 123 2.15 -5.47 -1.95
C ILE A 123 3.37 -4.72 -1.41
N GLY A 124 3.13 -3.74 -0.55
CA GLY A 124 4.17 -3.07 0.22
C GLY A 124 3.78 -2.89 1.68
N CYS A 125 4.68 -3.24 2.59
CA CYS A 125 4.51 -3.07 4.03
C CYS A 125 5.88 -2.94 4.71
N SER A 126 5.91 -2.75 6.03
CA SER A 126 7.17 -2.75 6.78
C SER A 126 7.76 -4.15 6.84
N GLN A 127 9.09 -4.26 7.01
CA GLN A 127 9.76 -5.55 7.22
C GLN A 127 9.17 -6.32 8.41
N ARG A 128 8.80 -5.60 9.49
CA ARG A 128 8.13 -6.19 10.65
C ARG A 128 6.80 -6.84 10.27
N THR A 129 5.96 -6.15 9.49
CA THR A 129 4.69 -6.69 9.01
C THR A 129 4.91 -7.88 8.07
N ALA A 130 5.85 -7.77 7.13
CA ALA A 130 6.17 -8.84 6.20
C ALA A 130 6.62 -10.12 6.94
N LEU A 131 7.56 -9.97 7.88
CA LEU A 131 8.04 -11.08 8.71
C LEU A 131 6.91 -11.67 9.56
N GLY A 132 6.08 -10.83 10.19
CA GLY A 132 4.92 -11.29 10.95
C GLY A 132 3.96 -12.12 10.10
N LEU A 133 3.69 -11.73 8.86
CA LEU A 133 2.84 -12.47 7.93
C LEU A 133 3.48 -13.80 7.48
N GLN A 134 4.80 -13.81 7.24
CA GLN A 134 5.53 -15.02 6.86
C GLN A 134 5.61 -16.04 8.00
N LEU A 135 5.65 -15.58 9.25
CA LEU A 135 5.73 -16.44 10.43
C LEU A 135 4.37 -16.96 10.89
N ARG A 136 3.24 -16.32 10.51
CA ARG A 136 1.88 -16.76 10.90
C ARG A 136 1.60 -18.26 10.68
N PRO A 137 1.98 -18.89 9.56
CA PRO A 137 1.76 -20.33 9.35
C PRO A 137 2.47 -21.23 10.37
N LEU A 138 3.50 -20.72 11.07
CA LEU A 138 4.29 -21.47 12.05
C LEU A 138 3.72 -21.35 13.48
N VAL A 139 2.76 -20.45 13.72
CA VAL A 139 2.20 -20.16 15.07
C VAL A 139 0.70 -20.44 15.16
N GLY A 140 0.05 -20.89 14.08
CA GLY A 140 -1.38 -21.22 14.11
C GLY A 140 -1.82 -22.08 12.94
N GLY A 141 -2.24 -23.31 13.25
CA GLY A 141 -3.14 -24.07 12.40
C GLY A 141 -4.52 -23.39 12.28
N PRO A 142 -5.40 -23.89 11.41
CA PRO A 142 -6.70 -23.28 11.16
C PRO A 142 -7.52 -23.22 12.46
N GLY A 143 -7.71 -22.01 13.00
CA GLY A 143 -8.56 -21.77 14.18
C GLY A 143 -7.94 -21.00 15.34
N HIS A 144 -6.64 -20.65 15.32
CA HIS A 144 -6.03 -19.88 16.40
C HIS A 144 -5.47 -18.53 15.93
N GLN A 145 -6.18 -17.46 16.30
CA GLN A 145 -5.68 -16.09 16.23
C GLN A 145 -4.75 -15.84 17.43
N GLY A 146 -3.51 -16.33 17.36
CA GLY A 146 -2.47 -15.88 18.26
C GLY A 146 -2.11 -14.42 17.93
N GLU A 147 -2.31 -13.49 18.87
CA GLU A 147 -1.84 -12.12 18.70
C GLU A 147 -0.30 -12.07 18.71
N ILE A 148 0.30 -11.83 17.54
CA ILE A 148 1.72 -11.52 17.43
C ILE A 148 1.92 -10.08 17.90
N SER A 149 2.30 -9.91 19.16
CA SER A 149 2.77 -8.63 19.70
C SER A 149 4.28 -8.54 19.52
N PHE A 150 4.77 -7.41 19.00
CA PHE A 150 6.21 -7.13 19.03
C PHE A 150 6.50 -5.96 19.93
N LEU A 151 7.43 -6.17 20.85
CA LEU A 151 7.87 -5.21 21.85
C LEU A 151 8.83 -4.17 21.24
N PRO A 152 9.05 -3.02 21.91
CA PRO A 152 10.10 -2.08 21.53
C PRO A 152 11.45 -2.80 21.55
N GLY A 153 12.18 -2.81 20.42
CA GLY A 153 13.47 -3.50 20.26
C GLY A 153 13.48 -4.65 19.25
N GLY A 154 12.34 -5.01 18.66
CA GLY A 154 12.28 -6.02 17.59
C GLY A 154 12.22 -7.47 18.07
N THR A 155 12.07 -7.70 19.38
CA THR A 155 11.94 -9.04 19.96
C THR A 155 10.51 -9.57 19.76
N LEU A 156 10.40 -10.80 19.25
CA LEU A 156 9.15 -11.53 19.06
C LEU A 156 8.84 -12.34 20.32
N HIS A 157 7.67 -12.15 20.92
CA HIS A 157 7.19 -12.96 22.04
C HIS A 157 6.07 -13.87 21.52
N SER A 158 6.27 -15.19 21.60
CA SER A 158 5.20 -16.17 21.42
C SER A 158 4.73 -16.61 22.80
N GLN A 159 3.44 -16.49 23.09
CA GLN A 159 2.84 -17.15 24.26
C GLN A 159 2.48 -18.58 23.86
N GLN A 160 3.37 -19.54 24.18
CA GLN A 160 3.22 -21.01 24.24
C GLN A 160 4.53 -21.64 23.72
N ALA A 161 5.15 -22.66 24.31
CA ALA A 161 5.16 -23.31 25.62
C ALA A 161 6.49 -24.10 25.67
N LYS A 162 7.01 -24.46 26.86
CA LYS A 162 8.20 -25.34 26.99
C LYS A 162 7.89 -26.69 26.32
N LEU A 163 8.72 -27.12 25.37
CA LEU A 163 8.76 -28.51 24.90
C LEU A 163 9.81 -29.26 25.73
N PRO A 164 9.54 -30.47 26.26
CA PRO A 164 10.58 -31.34 26.80
C PRO A 164 11.39 -31.93 25.64
N LEU A 165 12.67 -32.23 25.92
CA LEU A 165 13.63 -32.85 25.01
C LEU A 165 13.12 -34.18 24.44
#